data_AF-A0A3N5BFI2-F1
#
_entry.id   AF-A0A3N5BFI2-F1
#
_cell.length_a   1.000
_cell.length_b   1.000
_cell.length_c   1.000
_cell.angle_alpha   90.00
_cell.angle_beta   90.00
_cell.angle_gamma   90.00
#
_symmetry.space_group_name_H-M   'P 1'
#
loop_
_entity.id
_entity.type
_entity.pdbx_description
1 polymer ?
#
loop_
_entity_poly.entity_id
_entity_poly.type
_entity_poly.pdbx_seq_one_letter_code
_entity_poly.pdbx_strand_id
1 'polypeptide(L)'
;MLKENGFTLIEMLVVLLVISFLLIITIPNFVNYNNLVEDKGCEAFEDLLQSEVQLYKLEHQSYPTSIDELNIEDNTCTELNNYTIIDGEVKIGS
;
A
#
# COMPACT_ATOMS: atom_id res chain seq x y z
N MET A 1 -35.29 18.13 45.44
CA MET A 1 -35.02 17.32 44.23
C MET A 1 -34.69 18.29 43.11
N LEU A 2 -33.42 18.29 42.67
CA LEU A 2 -33.01 19.04 41.49
C LEU A 2 -33.62 18.30 40.28
N LYS A 3 -34.40 19.00 39.46
CA LYS A 3 -34.91 18.43 38.21
C LYS A 3 -33.71 18.26 37.28
N GLU A 4 -33.27 17.02 37.09
CA GLU A 4 -32.37 16.67 36.00
C GLU A 4 -33.18 16.77 34.70
N ASN A 5 -32.92 17.81 33.91
CA ASN A 5 -33.48 17.94 32.59
C ASN A 5 -32.81 16.88 31.71
N GLY A 6 -33.49 15.76 31.49
CA GLY A 6 -33.00 14.68 30.64
C GLY A 6 -32.89 15.13 29.17
N PHE A 7 -31.89 14.58 28.48
CA PHE A 7 -31.65 14.71 27.05
C PHE A 7 -32.95 14.66 26.26
N THR A 8 -33.19 15.66 25.42
CA THR A 8 -34.40 15.70 24.57
C THR A 8 -34.20 14.84 23.33
N LEU A 9 -35.29 14.31 22.76
CA LEU A 9 -35.23 13.61 21.47
C LEU A 9 -34.69 14.51 20.35
N ILE A 10 -34.95 15.82 20.44
CA ILE A 10 -34.43 16.83 19.51
C ILE A 10 -32.90 16.91 19.59
N GLU A 11 -32.34 16.82 20.80
CA GLU A 11 -30.89 16.85 21.01
C GLU A 11 -30.20 15.67 20.31
N MET A 12 -30.77 14.46 20.45
CA MET A 12 -30.27 13.27 19.75
C MET A 12 -30.37 13.40 18.22
N LEU A 13 -31.44 14.03 17.71
CA LEU A 13 -31.61 14.27 16.27
C LEU A 13 -30.54 15.22 15.72
N VAL A 14 -30.26 16.32 16.43
CA VAL A 14 -29.22 17.28 16.03
C VAL A 14 -27.83 16.63 16.08
N VAL A 15 -27.56 15.80 17.09
CA VAL A 15 -26.29 15.07 17.22
C VAL A 15 -26.08 14.11 16.03
N LEU A 16 -27.09 13.32 15.67
CA LEU A 16 -27.00 12.41 14.52
C LEU A 16 -26.81 13.17 13.19
N LEU A 17 -27.47 14.32 13.04
CA LEU A 17 -27.31 15.19 11.89
C LEU A 17 -25.88 15.72 11.77
N VAL A 18 -25.27 16.18 12.86
CA VAL A 18 -23.88 16.64 12.87
C VAL A 18 -22.90 15.50 12.56
N ILE A 19 -23.07 14.32 13.17
CA ILE A 19 -22.21 13.15 12.92
C ILE A 19 -22.26 12.74 11.44
N SER A 20 -23.44 12.79 10.81
CA SER A 20 -23.60 12.51 9.38
C SER A 20 -22.73 13.42 8.52
N PHE A 21 -22.74 14.74 8.79
CA PHE A 21 -21.88 15.69 8.07
C PHE A 21 -20.39 15.43 8.31
N LEU A 22 -19.99 15.08 9.54
CA LEU A 22 -18.60 14.74 9.85
C LEU A 22 -18.12 13.50 9.07
N LEU A 23 -18.95 12.47 8.95
CA LEU A 23 -18.61 11.26 8.19
C LEU A 23 -18.46 11.53 6.69
N ILE A 24 -19.37 12.32 6.10
CA ILE A 24 -19.30 12.70 4.68
C ILE A 24 -18.02 13.47 4.36
N ILE A 25 -17.53 14.32 5.27
CA ILE A 25 -16.27 15.07 5.08
C ILE A 25 -15.04 14.17 5.28
N THR A 26 -15.10 13.20 6.19
CA THR A 26 -13.96 12.35 6.57
C THR A 26 -13.66 11.27 5.54
N ILE A 27 -14.69 10.62 4.98
CA ILE A 27 -14.56 9.53 3.99
C ILE A 27 -13.75 9.92 2.74
N PRO A 28 -14.01 11.05 2.03
CA PRO A 28 -13.29 11.39 0.80
C PRO A 28 -11.81 11.67 1.04
N ASN A 29 -11.42 12.09 2.25
CA ASN A 29 -10.00 12.26 2.60
C ASN A 29 -9.28 10.91 2.75
N PHE A 30 -9.99 9.85 3.13
CA PHE A 30 -9.40 8.52 3.35
C PHE A 30 -9.12 7.74 2.06
N VAL A 31 -9.87 7.99 0.98
CA VAL A 31 -9.78 7.18 -0.26
C VAL A 31 -8.42 7.33 -0.97
N ASN A 32 -7.67 8.42 -0.74
CA ASN A 32 -6.39 8.66 -1.41
C ASN A 32 -5.17 7.98 -0.74
N TYR A 33 -5.34 7.27 0.39
CA TYR A 33 -4.22 6.60 1.05
C TYR A 33 -3.80 5.28 0.41
N ASN A 34 -4.66 4.66 -0.41
CA ASN A 34 -4.36 3.34 -0.98
C ASN A 34 -3.21 3.41 -2.00
N ASN A 35 -3.26 4.36 -2.95
CA ASN A 35 -2.24 4.47 -4.00
C ASN A 35 -0.87 4.83 -3.41
N LEU A 36 -0.82 5.70 -2.39
CA LEU A 36 0.44 6.10 -1.77
C LEU A 36 1.11 4.94 -1.01
N VAL A 37 0.30 4.05 -0.42
CA VAL A 37 0.78 2.86 0.29
C VAL A 37 1.22 1.79 -0.71
N GLU A 38 0.50 1.65 -1.83
CA GLU A 38 0.86 0.75 -2.93
C GLU A 38 2.19 1.16 -3.57
N ASP A 39 2.37 2.44 -3.92
CA ASP A 39 3.62 2.97 -4.49
C ASP A 39 4.82 2.74 -3.56
N LYS A 40 4.64 2.99 -2.24
CA LYS A 40 5.68 2.76 -1.23
C LYS A 40 5.98 1.28 -1.01
N GLY A 41 4.97 0.42 -1.15
CA GLY A 41 5.15 -1.03 -1.15
C GLY A 41 5.99 -1.49 -2.33
N CYS A 42 5.78 -0.92 -3.51
CA CYS A 42 6.53 -1.28 -4.71
C CYS A 42 7.95 -0.77 -4.76
N GLU A 43 8.23 0.40 -4.20
CA GLU A 43 9.61 0.87 -4.01
C GLU A 43 10.40 -0.11 -3.10
N ALA A 44 9.80 -0.56 -1.99
CA ALA A 44 10.44 -1.54 -1.12
C ALA A 44 10.60 -2.92 -1.78
N PHE A 45 9.65 -3.29 -2.65
CA PHE A 45 9.71 -4.53 -3.41
C PHE A 45 10.86 -4.53 -4.46
N GLU A 46 11.12 -3.38 -5.10
CA GLU A 46 12.27 -3.21 -6.00
C GLU A 46 13.61 -3.40 -5.27
N ASP A 47 13.74 -2.89 -4.05
CA ASP A 47 14.91 -3.10 -3.19
C ASP A 47 15.12 -4.58 -2.80
N LEU A 48 14.02 -5.30 -2.55
CA LEU A 48 14.05 -6.74 -2.29
C LEU A 48 14.52 -7.51 -3.53
N LEU A 49 13.93 -7.23 -4.70
CA LEU A 49 14.36 -7.80 -5.98
C LEU A 49 15.85 -7.58 -6.22
N GLN A 50 16.32 -6.35 -6.00
CA GLN A 50 17.73 -6.00 -6.18
C GLN A 50 18.65 -6.79 -5.22
N SER A 51 18.19 -7.06 -4.00
CA SER A 51 18.90 -7.88 -3.02
C SER A 51 18.98 -9.34 -3.47
N GLU A 52 17.89 -9.89 -4.00
CA GLU A 52 17.84 -11.27 -4.53
C GLU A 52 18.73 -11.44 -5.78
N VAL A 53 18.76 -10.46 -6.68
CA VAL A 53 19.70 -10.46 -7.82
C VAL A 53 21.15 -10.50 -7.34
N GLN A 54 21.47 -9.77 -6.27
CA GLN A 54 22.82 -9.76 -5.70
C GLN A 54 23.15 -11.09 -5.03
N LEU A 55 22.22 -11.69 -4.29
CA LEU A 55 22.39 -13.02 -3.69
C LEU A 55 22.61 -14.08 -4.76
N TYR A 56 21.78 -14.09 -5.81
CA TYR A 56 21.93 -14.99 -6.94
C TYR A 56 23.32 -14.88 -7.59
N LYS A 57 23.83 -13.65 -7.76
CA LYS A 57 25.20 -13.43 -8.26
C LYS A 57 26.27 -14.02 -7.35
N LEU A 58 26.11 -13.95 -6.03
CA LEU A 58 27.05 -14.52 -5.08
C LEU A 58 27.09 -16.05 -5.17
N GLU A 59 25.95 -16.69 -5.41
CA GLU A 59 25.84 -18.15 -5.49
C GLU A 59 26.24 -18.71 -6.86
N HIS A 60 25.76 -18.08 -7.95
CA HIS A 60 25.88 -18.59 -9.32
C HIS A 60 26.95 -17.87 -10.16
N GLN A 61 27.66 -16.89 -9.59
CA GLN A 61 28.68 -16.07 -10.27
C GLN A 61 28.20 -15.35 -11.55
N SER A 62 26.89 -15.30 -11.76
CA SER A 62 26.22 -14.75 -12.93
C SER A 62 24.94 -14.07 -12.49
N TYR A 63 24.46 -13.11 -13.27
CA TYR A 63 23.17 -12.47 -13.00
C TYR A 63 22.02 -13.36 -13.48
N PRO A 64 20.88 -13.36 -12.79
CA PRO A 64 19.69 -14.07 -13.27
C PRO A 64 19.23 -13.45 -14.59
N THR A 65 18.80 -14.29 -15.53
CA THR A 65 18.33 -13.79 -16.84
C THR A 65 16.86 -13.36 -16.84
N SER A 66 16.11 -13.81 -15.83
CA SER A 66 14.70 -13.49 -15.63
C SER A 66 14.40 -13.41 -14.13
N ILE A 67 13.32 -12.70 -13.77
CA ILE A 67 12.85 -12.61 -12.38
C ILE A 67 12.30 -13.94 -11.89
N ASP A 68 11.84 -14.80 -12.80
CA ASP A 68 11.38 -16.17 -12.50
C ASP A 68 12.48 -17.07 -11.92
N GLU A 69 13.75 -16.71 -12.12
CA GLU A 69 14.90 -17.41 -11.50
C GLU A 69 15.14 -17.00 -10.05
N LEU A 70 14.52 -15.90 -9.60
CA LEU A 70 14.55 -15.44 -8.22
C LEU A 70 13.39 -16.08 -7.46
N ASN A 71 13.66 -16.67 -6.30
CA ASN A 71 12.66 -17.38 -5.51
C ASN A 71 11.85 -16.41 -4.63
N ILE A 72 11.02 -15.59 -5.27
CA ILE A 72 10.28 -14.50 -4.62
C ILE A 72 8.82 -14.91 -4.50
N GLU A 73 8.35 -15.06 -3.26
CA GLU A 73 6.97 -15.47 -2.97
C GLU A 73 5.98 -14.29 -2.89
N ASP A 74 6.48 -13.06 -2.96
CA ASP A 74 5.68 -11.86 -2.74
C ASP A 74 5.17 -11.26 -4.07
N ASN A 75 3.86 -11.12 -4.19
CA ASN A 75 3.15 -10.57 -5.34
C ASN A 75 2.46 -9.23 -5.01
N THR A 76 2.89 -8.56 -3.94
CA THR A 76 2.33 -7.29 -3.47
C THR A 76 2.34 -6.19 -4.54
N CYS A 77 3.21 -6.29 -5.55
CA CYS A 77 3.20 -5.45 -6.73
C CYS A 77 2.76 -6.23 -7.95
N THR A 78 1.58 -5.87 -8.47
CA THR A 78 0.89 -6.59 -9.55
C THR A 78 1.58 -6.49 -10.92
N GLU A 79 2.74 -5.83 -11.00
CA GLU A 79 3.48 -5.57 -12.25
C GLU A 79 4.81 -6.32 -12.36
N LEU A 80 4.95 -7.53 -11.79
CA LEU A 80 6.14 -8.37 -11.98
C LEU A 80 6.56 -8.53 -13.45
N ASN A 81 5.58 -8.56 -14.37
CA ASN A 81 5.81 -8.68 -15.81
C ASN A 81 6.47 -7.45 -16.46
N ASN A 82 6.50 -6.32 -15.77
CA ASN A 82 7.19 -5.13 -16.24
C ASN A 82 8.64 -5.11 -15.81
N TYR A 83 9.07 -5.86 -14.80
CA TYR A 83 10.45 -5.78 -14.33
C TYR A 83 11.39 -6.65 -15.18
N THR A 84 12.54 -6.09 -15.56
CA THR A 84 13.60 -6.75 -16.32
C THR A 84 14.94 -6.55 -15.63
N ILE A 85 15.80 -7.56 -15.71
CA ILE A 85 17.16 -7.48 -15.15
C ILE A 85 18.10 -7.09 -16.28
N ILE A 86 18.71 -5.91 -16.19
CA ILE A 86 19.67 -5.41 -17.18
C ILE A 86 20.99 -5.14 -16.46
N ASP A 87 22.02 -5.95 -16.75
CA ASP A 87 23.37 -5.81 -16.18
C ASP A 87 23.41 -5.85 -14.64
N GLY A 88 22.46 -6.58 -14.03
CA GLY A 88 22.38 -6.74 -12.58
C GLY A 88 21.57 -5.69 -11.82
N GLU A 89 20.99 -4.74 -12.54
CA GLU A 89 20.01 -3.80 -12.02
C GLU A 89 18.59 -4.23 -12.41
N VAL A 90 17.68 -4.13 -11.45
CA VAL A 90 16.25 -4.32 -11.67
C VAL A 90 15.72 -3.04 -12.31
N LYS A 91 15.04 -3.14 -13.46
CA LYS A 91 14.46 -2.00 -14.18
C LYS A 91 13.02 -2.27 -14.56
N ILE A 92 12.17 -1.26 -14.37
CA ILE A 92 10.79 -1.27 -14.89
C ILE A 92 10.87 -1.10 -16.42
N GLY A 93 10.59 -2.18 -17.11
CA GLY A 93 10.31 -2.24 -18.53
C GLY A 93 9.10 -1.37 -18.84
N SER A 94 9.30 -0.43 -19.75
CA SER A 94 8.23 0.35 -20.37
C SER A 94 7.43 -0.48 -21.35
#